data_AF-A0A924A0E2-F1
#
_entry.id   AF-A0A924A0E2-F1
#
_cell.length_a   1.000
_cell.length_b   1.000
_cell.length_c   1.000
_cell.angle_alpha   90.00
_cell.angle_beta   90.00
_cell.angle_gamma   90.00
#
_symmetry.space_group_name_H-M   'P 1'
#
loop_
_entity.id
_entity.type
_entity.pdbx_description
1 polymer ?
#
loop_
_entity_poly.entity_id
_entity_poly.type
_entity_poly.pdbx_seq_one_letter_code
_entity_poly.pdbx_strand_id
1 'polypeptide(L)' 'VKTDPHSPGEFRGNGTLKNQPGFYGAFGVKEGDKMYLKPEQRVLIW' A
#
# COMPACT_ATOMS: atom_id res chain seq x y z
N VAL A 1 -16.85 11.82 2.94
CA VAL A 1 -16.71 10.57 2.16
C VAL A 1 -17.57 10.56 0.91
N LYS A 2 -18.91 10.67 0.98
CA LYS A 2 -19.75 10.52 -0.23
C LYS A 2 -19.52 11.56 -1.34
N THR A 3 -18.92 12.70 -1.02
CA THR A 3 -18.67 13.81 -1.95
C THR A 3 -17.24 14.33 -1.91
N ASP A 4 -16.40 13.76 -1.04
CA ASP A 4 -15.00 14.17 -0.92
C ASP A 4 -14.17 13.33 -1.89
N PRO A 5 -13.46 13.93 -2.87
CA PRO A 5 -12.68 13.17 -3.85
C PRO A 5 -11.45 12.51 -3.23
N HIS A 6 -11.05 12.90 -2.01
CA HIS A 6 -9.95 12.26 -1.32
C HIS A 6 -10.37 10.89 -0.79
N SER A 7 -9.47 9.92 -0.97
CA SER A 7 -9.63 8.63 -0.31
C SER A 7 -9.71 8.80 1.22
N PRO A 8 -10.51 7.99 1.93
CA PRO A 8 -10.51 7.96 3.39
C PRO A 8 -9.10 7.76 3.98
N GLY A 9 -8.87 8.28 5.19
CA GLY A 9 -7.55 8.34 5.81
C GLY A 9 -6.84 6.98 5.91
N GLU A 10 -7.59 5.91 6.19
CA GLU A 10 -7.05 4.55 6.25
C GLU A 10 -6.44 4.08 4.93
N PHE A 11 -7.05 4.43 3.79
CA PHE A 11 -6.54 4.08 2.46
C PHE A 11 -5.37 4.97 2.05
N ARG A 12 -5.39 6.24 2.48
CA ARG A 12 -4.26 7.16 2.25
C ARG A 12 -3.01 6.72 3.01
N GLY A 13 -3.17 6.25 4.24
CA GLY A 13 -2.06 5.74 5.06
C GLY A 13 -1.58 4.36 4.60
N ASN A 14 -2.49 3.40 4.41
CA ASN A 14 -2.11 2.02 4.15
C ASN A 14 -2.01 1.67 2.67
N GLY A 15 -2.86 2.24 1.82
CA GLY A 15 -2.99 1.82 0.41
C GLY A 15 -1.73 2.08 -0.40
N THR A 16 -1.12 3.25 -0.24
CA THR A 16 0.11 3.63 -0.93
C THR A 16 1.32 2.80 -0.47
N LEU A 17 1.44 2.51 0.83
CA LEU A 17 2.56 1.76 1.40
C LEU A 17 2.70 0.35 0.83
N LYS A 18 1.59 -0.34 0.52
CA LYS A 18 1.62 -1.68 -0.10
C LYS A 18 2.31 -1.69 -1.47
N ASN A 19 2.32 -0.56 -2.17
CA ASN A 19 2.95 -0.41 -3.48
C ASN A 19 4.43 0.00 -3.40
N GLN A 20 4.94 0.37 -2.23
CA GLN A 20 6.31 0.87 -2.07
C GLN A 20 7.28 -0.29 -1.78
N PRO A 21 8.24 -0.61 -2.66
CA PRO A 21 9.20 -1.69 -2.41
C PRO A 21 10.01 -1.50 -1.12
N GLY A 22 10.39 -0.25 -0.81
CA GLY A 22 11.14 0.09 0.40
C GLY A 22 10.40 -0.23 1.71
N PHE A 23 9.05 -0.21 1.70
CA PHE A 23 8.25 -0.55 2.88
C PHE A 23 8.47 -2.02 3.30
N TYR A 24 8.61 -2.93 2.33
CA TYR A 24 8.85 -4.35 2.63
C TYR A 24 10.19 -4.57 3.33
N GLY A 25 11.25 -3.89 2.88
CA GLY A 25 12.57 -3.97 3.50
C GLY A 25 12.64 -3.30 4.87
N ALA A 26 12.02 -2.11 5.00
CA ALA A 26 12.06 -1.35 6.25
C ALA A 26 11.33 -2.04 7.42
N PHE A 27 10.26 -2.77 7.13
CA PHE A 27 9.40 -3.39 8.15
C PHE A 27 9.37 -4.92 8.11
N GLY A 28 10.16 -5.56 7.24
CA GLY A 28 10.24 -7.02 7.15
C GLY A 28 8.93 -7.70 6.70
N VAL A 29 8.14 -7.02 5.86
CA VAL A 29 6.83 -7.52 5.39
C VAL A 29 7.02 -8.71 4.45
N LYS A 30 6.35 -9.83 4.74
CA LYS A 30 6.46 -11.10 4.01
C LYS A 30 5.10 -11.63 3.58
N GLU A 31 5.12 -12.62 2.70
CA GLU A 31 3.89 -13.28 2.25
C GLU A 31 3.09 -13.83 3.45
N GLY A 32 1.77 -13.59 3.43
CA GLY A 32 0.86 -13.90 4.53
C GLY A 32 0.59 -12.72 5.48
N ASP A 33 1.43 -11.69 5.49
CA ASP A 33 1.16 -10.49 6.29
C ASP A 33 0.01 -9.66 5.70
N LYS A 34 -0.77 -8.99 6.57
CA LYS A 34 -1.93 -8.17 6.16
C LYS A 34 -1.59 -7.07 5.15
N MET A 35 -0.35 -6.56 5.20
CA MET A 35 0.13 -5.48 4.34
C MET A 35 0.92 -5.98 3.13
N TYR A 36 1.05 -7.29 2.94
CA TYR A 36 1.74 -7.85 1.79
C TYR A 36 0.89 -7.74 0.51
N LEU A 37 1.52 -7.31 -0.56
CA LEU A 37 1.02 -7.38 -1.92
C LEU A 37 2.12 -7.98 -2.81
N LYS A 38 1.76 -8.92 -3.68
CA LYS A 38 2.72 -9.56 -4.60
C LYS A 38 3.40 -8.51 -5.47
N PRO A 39 4.73 -8.60 -5.74
CA PRO A 39 5.46 -7.60 -6.52
C PRO A 39 4.78 -7.21 -7.84
N GLU A 40 4.21 -8.18 -8.55
CA GLU A 40 3.58 -8.00 -9.87
C GLU A 40 2.23 -7.29 -9.80
N GLN A 41 1.64 -7.21 -8.61
CA GLN A 41 0.37 -6.52 -8.35
C GLN A 41 0.59 -5.11 -7.80
N ARG A 42 1.83 -4.71 -7.52
CA ARG A 42 2.16 -3.38 -7.02
C ARG A 42 2.11 -2.38 -8.16
N VAL A 43 1.39 -1.29 -7.94
CA VAL A 43 1.27 -0.21 -8.92
C VAL A 43 2.45 0.73 -8.77
N LEU A 44 3.26 0.85 -9.83
CA LEU A 44 4.31 1.84 -10.01
C LEU A 44 3.93 2.73 -11.20
N ILE A 45 3.89 4.04 -10.99
CA ILE A 45 3.41 5.00 -12.01
C ILE A 45 4.57 5.74 -12.66
N TRP A 46 5.59 6.08 -11.88
CA TRP A 46 6.74 6.88 -12.29
C TRP A 46 7.97 6.01 -12.45
#